data_AF-A0A951D6M7-F1
#
_entry.id   AF-A0A951D6M7-F1
#
_cell.length_a   1.000
_cell.length_b   1.000
_cell.length_c   1.000
_cell.angle_alpha   90.00
_cell.angle_beta   90.00
_cell.angle_gamma   90.00
#
_symmetry.space_group_name_H-M   'P 1'
#
loop_
_entity.id
_entity.type
_entity.pdbx_description
1 polymer ?
#
loop_
_entity_poly.entity_id
_entity_poly.type
_entity_poly.pdbx_seq_one_letter_code
_entity_poly.pdbx_strand_id
1 'polypeptide(L)'
;MSRRGWIGLALAAVAACLVLPSAASAHAYLVKTVPAASVVLPSPPPNIQLTYDEAVEPRFAIISVTNVGAQQETTGPVQRSPSNPDTLVVPLRAHLPEGWYLIYWRAISVDGHPVQGAFTYAIGPNPGPPPQFKVPSISATATTPQLLIARWAMFLSVMVAIGLLVLRLLVARPLIRRVQGVSLRAVSIAFVIASVVGLVAIPVYLDFSTANDTLRSVFDVGALVPLFRA
;
A
#
# COMPACT_ATOMS: atom_id res chain seq x y z
N MET A 1 -49.16 10.81 -19.87
CA MET A 1 -47.87 10.31 -20.42
C MET A 1 -47.85 8.80 -20.33
N SER A 2 -47.52 8.10 -21.43
CA SER A 2 -47.49 6.63 -21.45
C SER A 2 -46.32 6.08 -20.62
N ARG A 3 -46.43 4.83 -20.15
CA ARG A 3 -45.36 4.12 -19.41
C ARG A 3 -44.03 4.12 -20.17
N ARG A 4 -44.09 4.18 -21.50
CA ARG A 4 -42.94 4.31 -22.42
C ARG A 4 -42.25 5.68 -22.32
N GLY A 5 -42.99 6.75 -22.07
CA GLY A 5 -42.44 8.10 -21.88
C GLY A 5 -41.65 8.25 -20.57
N TRP A 6 -42.09 7.59 -19.50
CA TRP A 6 -41.35 7.55 -18.23
C TRP A 6 -40.05 6.77 -18.33
N ILE A 7 -40.04 5.65 -19.07
CA ILE A 7 -38.83 4.86 -19.33
C ILE A 7 -37.82 5.68 -20.16
N GLY A 8 -38.30 6.39 -21.19
CA GLY A 8 -37.45 7.26 -22.00
C GLY A 8 -36.83 8.42 -21.20
N LEU A 9 -37.61 9.04 -20.30
CA LEU A 9 -37.13 10.12 -19.44
C LEU A 9 -36.11 9.61 -18.40
N ALA A 10 -36.35 8.43 -17.82
CA ALA A 10 -35.41 7.81 -16.88
C ALA A 10 -34.08 7.43 -17.57
N LEU A 11 -34.15 6.87 -18.79
CA LEU A 11 -32.96 6.58 -19.60
C LEU A 11 -32.20 7.85 -19.97
N ALA A 12 -32.90 8.93 -20.34
CA ALA A 12 -32.28 10.22 -20.64
C ALA A 12 -31.62 10.86 -19.40
N ALA A 13 -32.25 10.75 -18.22
CA ALA A 13 -31.68 11.24 -16.96
C ALA A 13 -30.44 10.44 -16.54
N VAL A 14 -30.49 9.10 -16.68
CA VAL A 14 -29.32 8.24 -16.44
C VAL A 14 -28.20 8.56 -17.43
N ALA A 15 -28.51 8.68 -18.72
CA ALA A 15 -27.52 9.07 -19.74
C ALA A 15 -26.93 10.46 -19.46
N ALA A 16 -27.72 11.43 -19.01
CA ALA A 16 -27.24 12.75 -18.62
C ALA A 16 -26.29 12.68 -17.41
N CYS A 17 -26.57 11.83 -16.42
CA CYS A 17 -25.65 11.59 -15.29
C CYS A 17 -24.34 10.90 -15.72
N LEU A 18 -24.32 10.12 -16.80
CA LEU A 18 -23.12 9.46 -17.32
C LEU A 18 -22.20 10.39 -18.12
N VAL A 19 -22.70 11.53 -18.63
CA VAL A 19 -21.93 12.42 -19.51
C VAL A 19 -21.41 13.67 -18.79
N LEU A 20 -21.81 13.90 -17.53
CA LEU A 20 -21.23 14.95 -16.71
C LEU A 20 -19.75 14.62 -16.45
N PRO A 21 -18.77 15.39 -16.96
CA PRO A 21 -17.39 15.19 -16.60
C PRO A 21 -17.26 15.59 -15.13
N SER A 22 -17.00 14.63 -14.25
CA SER A 22 -16.39 14.98 -12.98
C SER A 22 -15.02 15.54 -13.33
N ALA A 23 -14.82 16.84 -13.15
CA ALA A 23 -13.48 17.39 -13.02
C ALA A 23 -12.88 16.83 -11.73
N ALA A 24 -12.43 15.57 -11.79
CA ALA A 24 -11.64 14.96 -10.75
C ALA A 24 -10.19 15.32 -11.07
N SER A 25 -9.55 16.06 -10.17
CA SER A 25 -8.09 16.13 -10.17
C SER A 25 -7.60 14.70 -9.99
N ALA A 26 -6.91 14.16 -10.99
CA ALA A 26 -6.49 12.76 -10.99
C ALA A 26 -5.26 12.52 -10.09
N HIS A 27 -4.77 13.50 -9.35
CA HIS A 27 -3.56 13.29 -8.55
C HIS A 27 -3.62 14.11 -7.27
N ALA A 28 -3.30 13.45 -6.15
CA ALA A 28 -2.98 14.11 -4.89
C ALA A 28 -1.60 14.73 -5.02
N TYR A 29 -1.55 16.06 -5.03
CA TYR A 29 -0.31 16.81 -5.04
C TYR A 29 0.10 17.18 -3.63
N LEU A 30 1.38 16.96 -3.32
CA LEU A 30 1.96 17.45 -2.07
C LEU A 30 2.12 18.97 -2.17
N VAL A 31 1.32 19.71 -1.41
CA VAL A 31 1.27 21.18 -1.46
C VAL A 31 2.07 21.85 -0.35
N LYS A 32 2.28 21.16 0.79
CA LYS A 32 3.06 21.72 1.91
C LYS A 32 3.76 20.64 2.70
N THR A 33 4.99 20.95 3.13
CA THR A 33 5.80 20.09 3.98
C THR A 33 6.26 20.82 5.23
N VAL A 34 6.24 20.12 6.36
CA VAL A 34 6.84 20.55 7.62
C VAL A 34 7.69 19.38 8.12
N PRO A 35 9.03 19.51 8.16
CA PRO A 35 9.84 20.65 7.73
C PRO A 35 9.72 20.95 6.23
N ALA A 36 9.97 22.20 5.85
CA ALA A 36 10.03 22.59 4.45
C ALA A 36 11.18 21.87 3.72
N ALA A 37 11.03 21.65 2.41
CA ALA A 37 12.10 21.04 1.63
C ALA A 37 13.39 21.85 1.69
N SER A 38 14.52 21.15 1.88
CA SER A 38 15.88 21.70 1.98
C SER A 38 16.12 22.67 3.14
N VAL A 39 15.23 22.71 4.14
CA VAL A 39 15.41 23.57 5.31
C VAL A 39 16.49 23.03 6.24
N VAL A 40 17.22 23.95 6.88
CA VAL A 40 18.12 23.66 8.01
C VAL A 40 17.42 24.07 9.30
N LEU A 41 17.19 23.11 10.19
CA LEU A 41 16.57 23.34 11.48
C LEU A 41 17.63 23.45 12.58
N PRO A 42 17.46 24.36 13.54
CA PRO A 42 18.36 24.43 14.70
C PRO A 42 18.18 23.23 15.65
N SER A 43 17.01 22.58 15.62
CA SER A 43 16.68 21.46 16.49
C SER A 43 15.80 20.42 15.78
N PRO A 44 15.82 19.15 16.23
CA PRO A 44 14.96 18.10 15.70
C PRO A 44 13.47 18.44 15.76
N PRO A 45 12.69 18.23 14.68
CA PRO A 45 11.25 18.31 14.72
C PRO A 45 10.67 17.04 15.38
N PRO A 46 9.54 17.13 16.11
CA PRO A 46 8.91 15.95 16.73
C PRO A 46 8.23 15.01 15.73
N ASN A 47 7.87 15.53 14.55
CA ASN A 47 7.19 14.80 13.49
C ASN A 47 7.46 15.44 12.12
N ILE A 48 7.15 14.67 11.06
CA ILE A 48 7.02 15.19 9.71
C ILE A 48 5.53 15.33 9.40
N GLN A 49 5.15 16.42 8.74
CA GLN A 49 3.80 16.68 8.25
C GLN A 49 3.82 16.95 6.75
N LEU A 50 3.00 16.21 6.01
CA LEU A 50 2.85 16.32 4.57
C LEU A 50 1.38 16.65 4.28
N THR A 51 1.12 17.81 3.70
CA THR A 51 -0.22 18.27 3.35
C THR A 51 -0.42 18.16 1.85
N TYR A 52 -1.52 17.52 1.48
CA TYR A 52 -1.94 17.30 0.11
C TYR A 52 -3.07 18.27 -0.25
N ASP A 53 -3.34 18.46 -1.53
CA ASP A 53 -4.48 19.22 -2.04
C ASP A 53 -5.82 18.46 -1.95
N GLU A 54 -5.75 17.16 -1.67
CA GLU A 54 -6.89 16.30 -1.38
C GLU A 54 -6.58 15.27 -0.28
N ALA A 55 -7.62 14.71 0.33
CA ALA A 55 -7.48 13.73 1.40
C ALA A 55 -6.85 12.43 0.89
N VAL A 56 -5.69 12.07 1.45
CA VAL A 56 -5.02 10.79 1.23
C VAL A 56 -5.32 9.82 2.38
N GLU A 57 -5.42 8.52 2.09
CA GLU A 57 -5.64 7.49 3.11
C GLU A 57 -4.31 7.08 3.80
N PRO A 58 -4.13 7.36 5.11
CA PRO A 58 -2.89 7.11 5.84
C PRO A 58 -2.46 5.64 5.86
N ARG A 59 -3.41 4.72 5.70
CA ARG A 59 -3.14 3.27 5.69
C ARG A 59 -2.32 2.83 4.49
N PHE A 60 -2.48 3.51 3.35
CA PHE A 60 -1.76 3.22 2.11
C PHE A 60 -0.59 4.19 1.87
N ALA A 61 -0.43 5.19 2.74
CA ALA A 61 0.67 6.13 2.67
C ALA A 61 1.94 5.61 3.37
N ILE A 62 3.06 6.03 2.83
CA ILE A 62 4.41 5.79 3.35
C ILE A 62 5.07 7.14 3.54
N ILE A 63 5.64 7.36 4.71
CA ILE A 63 6.53 8.48 4.99
C ILE A 63 7.70 7.89 5.77
N SER A 64 8.90 7.95 5.20
CA SER A 64 10.12 7.48 5.82
C SER A 64 11.11 8.63 5.96
N VAL A 65 11.85 8.60 7.06
CA VAL A 65 12.96 9.53 7.31
C VAL A 65 14.19 8.70 7.59
N THR A 66 15.23 8.92 6.80
CA THR A 66 16.50 8.23 6.95
C THR A 66 17.66 9.20 7.11
N ASN A 67 18.63 8.84 7.94
CA ASN A 67 19.89 9.56 8.04
C ASN A 67 20.87 9.15 6.91
N VAL A 68 22.04 9.78 6.86
CA VAL A 68 23.09 9.49 5.86
C VAL A 68 23.57 8.03 5.90
N GLY A 69 23.50 7.38 7.07
CA GLY A 69 23.80 5.95 7.26
C GLY A 69 22.66 5.01 6.85
N ALA A 70 21.62 5.52 6.16
CA ALA A 70 20.41 4.79 5.79
C ALA A 70 19.62 4.22 6.99
N GLN A 71 19.81 4.77 8.20
CA GLN A 71 19.06 4.36 9.38
C GLN A 71 17.68 5.02 9.38
N GLN A 72 16.63 4.23 9.61
CA GLN A 72 15.25 4.72 9.74
C GLN A 72 15.05 5.46 11.07
N GLU A 73 14.46 6.65 10.99
CA GLU A 73 14.27 7.57 12.12
C GLU A 73 12.80 7.87 12.48
N THR A 74 11.85 7.42 11.66
CA THR A 74 10.42 7.39 12.05
C THR A 74 10.21 6.39 13.18
N THR A 75 9.21 6.58 14.04
CA THR A 75 8.96 5.69 15.19
C THR A 75 7.59 5.03 15.23
N GLY A 76 6.70 5.37 14.29
CA GLY A 76 5.33 4.87 14.30
C GLY A 76 4.65 4.95 12.95
N PRO A 77 3.37 4.53 12.88
CA PRO A 77 2.60 4.57 11.65
C PRO A 77 2.31 6.01 11.22
N VAL A 78 2.17 6.20 9.90
CA VAL A 78 1.58 7.41 9.31
C VAL A 78 0.13 7.53 9.81
N GLN A 79 -0.23 8.73 10.27
CA GLN A 79 -1.54 9.06 10.82
C GLN A 79 -2.09 10.32 10.16
N ARG A 80 -3.41 10.49 10.17
CA ARG A 80 -4.05 11.74 9.75
C ARG A 80 -3.91 12.79 10.87
N SER A 81 -3.62 14.03 10.50
CA SER A 81 -3.57 15.13 11.47
C SER A 81 -4.96 15.38 12.08
N PRO A 82 -5.09 15.55 13.40
CA PRO A 82 -6.35 15.96 14.03
C PRO A 82 -6.84 17.34 13.58
N SER A 83 -5.92 18.21 13.14
CA SER A 83 -6.24 19.61 12.78
C SER A 83 -6.53 19.80 11.30
N ASN A 84 -6.13 18.88 10.43
CA ASN A 84 -6.32 18.97 8.99
C ASN A 84 -6.45 17.57 8.35
N PRO A 85 -7.59 17.21 7.74
CA PRO A 85 -7.80 15.90 7.13
C PRO A 85 -6.86 15.60 5.95
N ASP A 86 -6.36 16.64 5.28
CA ASP A 86 -5.47 16.53 4.12
C ASP A 86 -3.99 16.47 4.51
N THR A 87 -3.70 16.51 5.81
CA THR A 87 -2.33 16.41 6.34
C THR A 87 -2.08 15.02 6.94
N LEU A 88 -1.03 14.36 6.45
CA LEU A 88 -0.46 13.16 7.06
C LEU A 88 0.70 13.50 7.96
N VAL A 89 0.82 12.79 9.08
CA VAL A 89 1.83 13.00 10.12
C VAL A 89 2.53 11.68 10.43
N VAL A 90 3.86 11.70 10.55
CA VAL A 90 4.64 10.57 11.06
C VAL A 90 5.55 11.03 12.20
N PRO A 91 5.55 10.34 13.36
CA PRO A 91 6.40 10.69 14.48
C PRO A 91 7.86 10.31 14.21
N LEU A 92 8.77 11.11 14.74
CA LEU A 92 10.21 10.87 14.68
C LEU A 92 10.76 10.40 16.03
N ARG A 93 12.01 9.91 16.04
CA ARG A 93 12.74 9.68 17.28
C ARG A 93 12.95 10.99 18.03
N ALA A 94 12.85 10.92 19.36
CA ALA A 94 13.01 12.09 20.23
C ALA A 94 14.40 12.74 20.12
N HIS A 95 15.44 11.95 19.85
CA HIS A 95 16.82 12.42 19.73
C HIS A 95 17.35 12.06 18.35
N LEU A 96 17.26 13.01 17.43
CA LEU A 96 17.90 12.94 16.13
C LEU A 96 19.26 13.64 16.21
N PRO A 97 20.36 12.98 15.81
CA PRO A 97 21.66 13.61 15.68
C PRO A 97 21.64 14.82 14.73
N GLU A 98 22.63 15.70 14.84
CA GLU A 98 22.85 16.71 13.81
C GLU A 98 23.28 16.05 12.49
N GLY A 99 22.90 16.65 11.37
CA GLY A 99 23.23 16.16 10.04
C GLY A 99 22.07 16.21 9.05
N TRP A 100 22.27 15.55 7.91
CA TRP A 100 21.31 15.48 6.82
C TRP A 100 20.37 14.29 6.94
N TYR A 101 19.12 14.53 6.56
CA TYR A 101 18.05 13.56 6.54
C TYR A 101 17.34 13.57 5.19
N LEU A 102 16.96 12.38 4.72
CA LEU A 102 16.09 12.20 3.57
C LEU A 102 14.68 11.91 4.07
N ILE A 103 13.72 12.71 3.61
CA ILE A 103 12.30 12.38 3.70
C ILE A 103 11.90 11.78 2.36
N TYR A 104 11.43 10.53 2.39
CA TYR A 104 10.77 9.88 1.25
C TYR A 104 9.31 9.66 1.59
N TRP A 105 8.44 9.85 0.60
CA TRP A 105 7.02 9.64 0.76
C TRP A 105 6.39 8.99 -0.46
N ARG A 106 5.33 8.24 -0.21
CA ARG A 106 4.44 7.65 -1.22
C ARG A 106 3.01 7.72 -0.72
N ALA A 107 2.10 8.10 -1.59
CA ALA A 107 0.67 8.16 -1.34
C ALA A 107 -0.08 7.56 -2.53
N ILE A 108 -1.33 7.16 -2.32
CA ILE A 108 -2.24 6.75 -3.40
C ILE A 108 -3.33 7.81 -3.45
N SER A 109 -3.47 8.48 -4.61
CA SER A 109 -4.54 9.45 -4.85
C SER A 109 -5.90 8.75 -4.91
N VAL A 110 -6.99 9.52 -4.83
CA VAL A 110 -8.37 9.02 -4.94
C VAL A 110 -8.63 8.29 -6.26
N ASP A 111 -7.86 8.60 -7.30
CA ASP A 111 -7.96 7.97 -8.61
C ASP A 111 -7.21 6.61 -8.70
N GLY A 112 -6.50 6.23 -7.64
CA GLY A 112 -5.77 4.98 -7.52
C GLY A 112 -4.31 5.03 -8.00
N HIS A 113 -3.81 6.16 -8.53
CA HIS A 113 -2.42 6.27 -8.94
C HIS A 113 -1.49 6.51 -7.74
N PRO A 114 -0.37 5.77 -7.65
CA PRO A 114 0.65 6.03 -6.66
C PRO A 114 1.44 7.29 -7.04
N VAL A 115 1.49 8.24 -6.13
CA VAL A 115 2.36 9.43 -6.20
C VAL A 115 3.46 9.29 -5.17
N GLN A 116 4.67 9.76 -5.49
CA GLN A 116 5.82 9.66 -4.61
C GLN A 116 6.78 10.82 -4.80
N GLY A 117 7.63 11.04 -3.81
CA GLY A 117 8.68 12.03 -3.89
C GLY A 117 9.69 11.87 -2.77
N ALA A 118 10.79 12.61 -2.87
CA ALA A 118 11.77 12.70 -1.82
C ALA A 118 12.38 14.09 -1.77
N PHE A 119 12.75 14.52 -0.57
CA PHE A 119 13.45 15.78 -0.34
C PHE A 119 14.28 15.66 0.93
N THR A 120 15.27 16.53 1.10
CA THR A 120 16.14 16.52 2.26
C THR A 120 15.83 17.66 3.21
N TYR A 121 16.21 17.49 4.47
CA TYR A 121 16.35 18.59 5.43
C TYR A 121 17.58 18.32 6.30
N ALA A 122 18.05 19.32 7.02
CA ALA A 122 19.18 19.18 7.93
C ALA A 122 18.85 19.65 9.34
N ILE A 123 19.57 19.10 10.32
CA ILE A 123 19.52 19.50 11.73
C ILE A 123 20.92 19.99 12.13
N GLY A 124 20.99 21.14 12.77
CA GLY A 124 22.23 21.70 13.32
C GLY A 124 22.74 22.93 12.54
N PRO A 125 23.68 23.69 13.13
CA PRO A 125 24.08 25.01 12.63
C PRO A 125 24.96 24.97 11.38
N ASN A 126 25.62 23.85 11.09
CA ASN A 126 26.49 23.73 9.92
C ASN A 126 26.48 22.30 9.36
N PRO A 127 25.43 21.92 8.61
CA PRO A 127 25.30 20.56 8.08
C PRO A 127 26.24 20.28 6.89
N GLY A 128 26.99 21.27 6.40
CA GLY A 128 27.76 21.16 5.17
C GLY A 128 26.89 20.97 3.93
N PRO A 129 27.47 20.62 2.77
CA PRO A 129 26.69 20.35 1.56
C PRO A 129 25.84 19.08 1.70
N PRO A 130 24.65 19.00 1.08
CA PRO A 130 23.81 17.81 1.12
C PRO A 130 24.54 16.62 0.48
N PRO A 131 24.66 15.49 1.19
CA PRO A 131 25.23 14.28 0.62
C PRO A 131 24.27 13.68 -0.41
N GLN A 132 24.79 12.77 -1.24
CA GLN A 132 23.95 11.99 -2.14
C GLN A 132 23.22 10.91 -1.36
N PHE A 133 21.89 11.02 -1.31
CA PHE A 133 21.04 9.98 -0.74
C PHE A 133 20.61 8.99 -1.81
N LYS A 134 20.54 7.71 -1.43
CA LYS A 134 19.89 6.69 -2.24
C LYS A 134 18.38 6.79 -2.05
N VAL A 135 17.71 7.45 -3.01
CA VAL A 135 16.24 7.55 -2.98
C VAL A 135 15.63 6.18 -3.31
N PRO A 136 14.71 5.67 -2.48
CA PRO A 136 13.97 4.45 -2.80
C PRO A 136 13.26 4.58 -4.14
N SER A 137 13.33 3.55 -4.98
CA SER A 137 12.56 3.50 -6.23
C SER A 137 11.73 2.23 -6.29
N ILE A 138 10.44 2.39 -6.64
CA ILE A 138 9.48 1.28 -6.72
C ILE A 138 10.01 0.18 -7.65
N SER A 139 10.57 0.56 -8.79
CA SER A 139 11.10 -0.39 -9.78
C SER A 139 12.28 -1.20 -9.26
N ALA A 140 13.18 -0.61 -8.47
CA ALA A 140 14.34 -1.33 -7.93
C ALA A 140 13.95 -2.32 -6.82
N THR A 141 12.97 -1.95 -5.97
CA THR A 141 12.45 -2.84 -4.93
C THR A 141 11.63 -3.98 -5.54
N ALA A 142 10.90 -3.71 -6.64
CA ALA A 142 10.04 -4.67 -7.33
C ALA A 142 10.79 -5.88 -7.95
N THR A 143 12.11 -5.79 -8.09
CA THR A 143 12.97 -6.82 -8.73
C THR A 143 13.94 -7.51 -7.76
N THR A 144 13.79 -7.33 -6.45
CA THR A 144 14.63 -8.04 -5.49
C THR A 144 14.39 -9.56 -5.56
N PRO A 145 15.42 -10.43 -5.44
CA PRO A 145 15.25 -11.88 -5.55
C PRO A 145 14.22 -12.43 -4.54
N GLN A 146 14.24 -11.91 -3.31
CA GLN A 146 13.32 -12.32 -2.24
C GLN A 146 11.87 -11.99 -2.59
N LEU A 147 11.60 -10.78 -3.09
CA LEU A 147 10.26 -10.39 -3.51
C LEU A 147 9.78 -11.19 -4.72
N LEU A 148 10.67 -11.49 -5.68
CA LEU A 148 10.34 -12.34 -6.82
C LEU A 148 9.95 -13.75 -6.36
N ILE A 149 10.72 -14.37 -5.47
CA ILE A 149 10.41 -15.69 -4.92
C ILE A 149 9.05 -15.66 -4.19
N ALA A 150 8.83 -14.67 -3.31
CA ALA A 150 7.57 -14.52 -2.59
C ALA A 150 6.39 -14.31 -3.55
N ARG A 151 6.57 -13.49 -4.60
CA ARG A 151 5.58 -13.21 -5.64
C ARG A 151 5.20 -14.48 -6.39
N TRP A 152 6.18 -15.26 -6.84
CA TRP A 152 5.92 -16.52 -7.53
C TRP A 152 5.26 -17.55 -6.61
N ALA A 153 5.71 -17.66 -5.36
CA ALA A 153 5.10 -18.55 -4.38
C ALA A 153 3.62 -18.21 -4.13
N MET A 154 3.27 -16.93 -3.98
CA MET A 154 1.87 -16.53 -3.80
C MET A 154 1.03 -16.79 -5.06
N PHE A 155 1.54 -16.51 -6.26
CA PHE A 155 0.77 -16.71 -7.49
C PHE A 155 0.55 -18.20 -7.77
N LEU A 156 1.61 -19.00 -7.65
CA LEU A 156 1.54 -20.44 -7.91
C LEU A 156 0.61 -21.14 -6.90
N SER A 157 0.68 -20.79 -5.60
CA SER A 157 -0.20 -21.38 -4.59
C SER A 157 -1.68 -21.10 -4.86
N VAL A 158 -2.03 -19.84 -5.20
CA VAL A 158 -3.41 -19.47 -5.56
C VAL A 158 -3.86 -20.14 -6.86
N MET A 159 -3.02 -20.14 -7.91
CA MET A 159 -3.35 -20.81 -9.17
C MET A 159 -3.58 -22.32 -8.98
N VAL A 160 -2.73 -22.99 -8.20
CA VAL A 160 -2.87 -24.42 -7.89
C VAL A 160 -4.12 -24.68 -7.05
N ALA A 161 -4.41 -23.86 -6.04
CA ALA A 161 -5.61 -24.01 -5.22
C ALA A 161 -6.89 -23.87 -6.05
N ILE A 162 -6.98 -22.82 -6.89
CA ILE A 162 -8.12 -22.61 -7.80
C ILE A 162 -8.21 -23.77 -8.81
N GLY A 163 -7.08 -24.15 -9.42
CA GLY A 163 -7.02 -25.25 -10.39
C GLY A 163 -7.49 -26.58 -9.79
N LEU A 164 -7.04 -26.92 -8.58
CA LEU A 164 -7.47 -28.13 -7.87
C LEU A 164 -8.94 -28.07 -7.45
N LEU A 165 -9.47 -26.90 -7.10
CA LEU A 165 -10.89 -26.71 -6.82
C LEU A 165 -11.73 -26.96 -8.07
N VAL A 166 -11.35 -26.36 -9.20
CA VAL A 166 -12.03 -26.55 -10.50
C VAL A 166 -11.95 -28.01 -10.94
N LEU A 167 -10.76 -28.62 -10.90
CA LEU A 167 -10.56 -30.03 -11.21
C LEU A 167 -11.41 -30.94 -10.32
N ARG A 168 -11.50 -30.63 -9.02
CA ARG A 168 -12.34 -31.37 -8.08
C ARG A 168 -13.82 -31.31 -8.45
N LEU A 169 -14.32 -30.12 -8.79
CA LEU A 169 -15.74 -29.89 -9.07
C LEU A 169 -16.17 -30.43 -10.43
N LEU A 170 -15.38 -30.17 -11.48
CA LEU A 170 -15.76 -30.45 -12.86
C LEU A 170 -15.34 -31.84 -13.35
N VAL A 171 -14.27 -32.42 -12.78
CA VAL A 171 -13.70 -33.69 -13.27
C VAL A 171 -13.78 -34.78 -12.21
N ALA A 172 -13.13 -34.57 -11.05
CA ALA A 172 -12.95 -35.64 -10.08
C ALA A 172 -14.27 -36.07 -9.39
N ARG A 173 -15.15 -35.12 -9.05
CA ARG A 173 -16.47 -35.42 -8.46
C ARG A 173 -17.37 -36.20 -9.43
N PRO A 174 -17.55 -35.79 -10.71
CA PRO A 174 -18.31 -36.59 -11.68
C PRO A 174 -17.70 -37.96 -11.94
N LEU A 175 -16.37 -38.07 -11.99
CA LEU A 175 -15.68 -39.32 -12.32
C LEU A 175 -15.87 -40.41 -11.25
N ILE A 176 -15.85 -40.05 -9.96
CA ILE A 176 -16.08 -41.00 -8.85
C ILE A 176 -17.48 -41.60 -8.88
N ARG A 177 -18.47 -40.89 -9.43
CA ARG A 177 -19.81 -41.45 -9.63
C ARG A 177 -19.84 -42.51 -10.73
N ARG A 178 -18.84 -42.56 -11.61
CA ARG A 178 -18.78 -43.44 -12.79
C ARG A 178 -17.77 -44.57 -12.67
N VAL A 179 -16.69 -44.40 -11.90
CA VAL A 179 -15.59 -45.37 -11.78
C VAL A 179 -15.39 -45.76 -10.32
N GLN A 180 -15.52 -47.05 -10.03
CA GLN A 180 -15.28 -47.61 -8.69
C GLN A 180 -13.78 -47.63 -8.37
N GLY A 181 -13.41 -47.38 -7.10
CA GLY A 181 -12.02 -47.42 -6.61
C GLY A 181 -11.25 -46.09 -6.67
N VAL A 182 -11.83 -45.01 -7.23
CA VAL A 182 -11.19 -43.68 -7.28
C VAL A 182 -11.55 -42.85 -6.03
N SER A 183 -10.60 -42.08 -5.48
CA SER A 183 -10.84 -41.24 -4.28
C SER A 183 -10.46 -39.77 -4.49
N LEU A 184 -11.15 -38.85 -3.78
CA LEU A 184 -10.81 -37.41 -3.79
C LEU A 184 -9.69 -37.03 -2.80
N ARG A 185 -9.13 -38.00 -2.07
CA ARG A 185 -8.22 -37.70 -0.95
C ARG A 185 -6.99 -36.94 -1.42
N ALA A 186 -6.30 -37.42 -2.46
CA ALA A 186 -5.11 -36.77 -2.99
C ALA A 186 -5.38 -35.32 -3.45
N VAL A 187 -6.46 -35.10 -4.22
CA VAL A 187 -6.87 -33.76 -4.68
C VAL A 187 -7.21 -32.85 -3.50
N SER A 188 -7.87 -33.39 -2.46
CA SER A 188 -8.25 -32.62 -1.28
C SER A 188 -7.02 -32.25 -0.44
N ILE A 189 -6.08 -33.17 -0.24
CA ILE A 189 -4.82 -32.91 0.48
C ILE A 189 -3.99 -31.87 -0.27
N ALA A 190 -3.82 -32.03 -1.58
CA ALA A 190 -3.09 -31.07 -2.41
C ALA A 190 -3.73 -29.67 -2.37
N PHE A 191 -5.07 -29.60 -2.40
CA PHE A 191 -5.79 -28.33 -2.27
C PHE A 191 -5.54 -27.66 -0.92
N VAL A 192 -5.59 -28.42 0.17
CA VAL A 192 -5.32 -27.89 1.53
C VAL A 192 -3.88 -27.40 1.62
N ILE A 193 -2.90 -28.17 1.13
CA ILE A 193 -1.48 -27.76 1.12
C ILE A 193 -1.31 -26.46 0.33
N ALA A 194 -1.85 -26.38 -0.89
CA ALA A 194 -1.77 -25.17 -1.71
C ALA A 194 -2.41 -23.96 -1.01
N SER A 195 -3.55 -24.15 -0.35
CA SER A 195 -4.24 -23.09 0.38
C SER A 195 -3.45 -22.61 1.60
N VAL A 196 -2.84 -23.52 2.36
CA VAL A 196 -1.98 -23.17 3.51
C VAL A 196 -0.72 -22.43 3.05
N VAL A 197 -0.09 -22.90 1.96
CA VAL A 197 1.06 -22.19 1.37
C VAL A 197 0.65 -20.79 0.93
N GLY A 198 -0.50 -20.62 0.29
CA GLY A 198 -1.01 -19.30 -0.11
C GLY A 198 -1.28 -18.38 1.09
N LEU A 199 -1.88 -18.91 2.15
CA LEU A 199 -2.19 -18.16 3.37
C LEU A 199 -0.93 -17.61 4.06
N VAL A 200 0.22 -18.28 3.88
CA VAL A 200 1.53 -17.81 4.38
C VAL A 200 2.27 -16.95 3.35
N ALA A 201 2.25 -17.31 2.07
CA ALA A 201 3.00 -16.62 1.02
C ALA A 201 2.46 -15.21 0.75
N ILE A 202 1.13 -15.01 0.84
CA ILE A 202 0.49 -13.71 0.64
C ILE A 202 0.98 -12.65 1.64
N PRO A 203 0.91 -12.86 2.97
CA PRO A 203 1.40 -11.86 3.93
C PRO A 203 2.92 -11.64 3.81
N VAL A 204 3.70 -12.69 3.52
CA VAL A 204 5.16 -12.54 3.28
C VAL A 204 5.45 -11.68 2.04
N TYR A 205 4.71 -11.89 0.94
CA TYR A 205 4.85 -11.04 -0.24
C TYR A 205 4.48 -9.59 0.05
N LEU A 206 3.37 -9.37 0.75
CA LEU A 206 2.94 -8.04 1.14
C LEU A 206 4.01 -7.35 1.99
N ASP A 207 4.60 -8.07 2.95
CA ASP A 207 5.67 -7.55 3.81
C ASP A 207 6.87 -7.10 2.99
N PHE A 208 7.42 -7.96 2.12
CA PHE A 208 8.54 -7.57 1.25
C PHE A 208 8.20 -6.44 0.28
N SER A 209 6.92 -6.28 -0.09
CA SER A 209 6.49 -5.20 -0.97
C SER A 209 6.32 -3.84 -0.27
N THR A 210 6.14 -3.81 1.05
CA THR A 210 5.85 -2.58 1.83
C THR A 210 6.85 -2.26 2.95
N ALA A 211 7.48 -3.27 3.55
CA ALA A 211 8.34 -3.14 4.73
C ALA A 211 9.71 -2.53 4.43
N ASN A 212 10.19 -2.62 3.19
CA ASN A 212 11.42 -1.92 2.80
C ASN A 212 11.34 -0.40 3.02
N ASP A 213 10.14 0.16 3.03
CA ASP A 213 9.92 1.59 3.17
C ASP A 213 9.18 1.99 4.47
N THR A 214 8.69 1.04 5.28
CA THR A 214 7.92 1.33 6.52
C THR A 214 8.23 0.37 7.65
N LEU A 215 8.26 0.86 8.91
CA LEU A 215 8.43 0.06 10.14
C LEU A 215 7.24 -0.86 10.46
N ARG A 216 6.35 -1.15 9.51
CA ARG A 216 5.13 -1.94 9.77
C ARG A 216 5.40 -3.41 9.48
N SER A 217 5.12 -4.26 10.47
CA SER A 217 5.06 -5.72 10.32
C SER A 217 3.67 -6.12 9.80
N VAL A 218 3.60 -6.95 8.76
CA VAL A 218 2.32 -7.46 8.22
C VAL A 218 1.60 -8.44 9.18
N PHE A 219 2.29 -8.92 10.21
CA PHE A 219 1.65 -9.68 11.30
C PHE A 219 0.86 -8.80 12.28
N ASP A 220 0.88 -7.46 12.11
CA ASP A 220 -0.08 -6.57 12.76
C ASP A 220 -1.44 -6.64 12.03
N VAL A 221 -2.17 -7.73 12.28
CA VAL A 221 -3.48 -8.04 11.69
C VAL A 221 -4.57 -7.04 12.16
N GLY A 222 -4.27 -6.17 13.13
CA GLY A 222 -5.19 -5.15 13.64
C GLY A 222 -5.70 -4.17 12.58
N ALA A 223 -4.96 -4.00 11.48
CA ALA A 223 -5.42 -3.22 10.33
C ALA A 223 -6.31 -4.04 9.35
N LEU A 224 -6.09 -5.34 9.22
CA LEU A 224 -6.81 -6.19 8.24
C LEU A 224 -8.21 -6.60 8.69
N VAL A 225 -8.53 -6.49 9.98
CA VAL A 225 -9.86 -6.81 10.53
C VAL A 225 -10.54 -5.52 11.03
N PRO A 226 -11.18 -4.73 10.14
CA PRO A 226 -11.86 -3.49 10.52
C PRO A 226 -13.20 -3.70 11.27
N LEU A 227 -13.62 -4.95 11.57
CA LEU A 227 -14.95 -5.23 12.11
C LEU A 227 -15.10 -5.12 13.65
N PHE A 228 -14.04 -4.79 14.40
CA PHE A 228 -14.09 -4.80 15.88
C PHE A 228 -13.55 -3.55 16.58
N ARG A 229 -13.54 -2.38 15.94
CA ARG A 229 -13.35 -1.12 16.65
C ARG A 229 -14.52 -0.18 16.39
N ALA A 230 -15.54 -0.34 17.22
CA ALA A 230 -16.51 0.71 17.57
C ALA A 230 -15.97 1.53 18.73
#